data_AF-A0A497DHQ3-F1
#
_entry.id   AF-A0A497DHQ3-F1
#
_cell.length_a   1.000
_cell.length_b   1.000
_cell.length_c   1.000
_cell.angle_alpha   90.00
_cell.angle_beta   90.00
_cell.angle_gamma   90.00
#
_symmetry.space_group_name_H-M   'P 1'
#
loop_
_entity.id
_entity.type
_entity.pdbx_description
1 polymer ?
#
loop_
_entity_poly.entity_id
_entity_poly.type
_entity_poly.pdbx_seq_one_letter_code
_entity_poly.pdbx_strand_id
1 'polypeptide(L)'
;MDKKFVSKALEANLAETRYKDIKIPDKHLSFINLSKKYYGINKRANDCMIEYQHPFSNRKFVIEQLREILLTDYWFYINLKNAEEAFIIPLELLKNLLIEGNNRDHHIMIIRTLLEFAKKLNKEEGRDFTSTFQFIYDVFDTGFKSDPLSYIEASKYYKRYLEEFNHKEAFRKRRLRITKRIFVASIDYWEKTTSIEQWLLDKKGLLTVDAKKITAFIGNAWFYKIRNAALDKASWDDLINQIPDYDMIADRFNSAIDLFPNFIEKFYFIFYLLQLPGMSSHKERLIWRMNSILVQTMEELKDEDLIIFINEVFTYAYDFKKTNTSSVLDTLLTLGKKVFDIDQSSDKYLLGYFEDKMIDFGFETPGMVYVDENWQLDVNPNHIKNIRVWLELIEHSQPYMEKLLSTLIVNLNLGGIFISDTDLFQRDITAILNSNVAPYYKKVKQLTRIFPVYFNEIGAEGEIRQVTTTMDEISHREDKLVHFLRKQVHTESNNTLIELTWKIFKFWYNADLKALKNSLPENVYHSIDLNSKWFAPIHKMVIQLCEIYQKKPEELLVTKLKEFDNMLEKLPGNNLDKERLRDMVALYAHLKEKYSFDTVDIVKILKRYSYLEESKINQLQKALDNDDFETS
;
A
#
# COMPACT_ATOMS: atom_id res chain seq x y z
N MET A 1 5.25 20.06 18.83
CA MET A 1 4.27 20.86 18.07
C MET A 1 4.49 20.54 16.60
N ASP A 2 3.87 19.46 16.14
CA ASP A 2 4.04 18.98 14.76
C ASP A 2 3.13 19.76 13.83
N LYS A 3 3.73 20.54 12.93
CA LYS A 3 3.00 21.15 11.81
C LYS A 3 2.50 20.02 10.90
N LYS A 4 1.19 19.73 10.94
CA LYS A 4 0.52 18.93 9.91
C LYS A 4 0.87 19.51 8.53
N PHE A 5 1.61 18.74 7.75
CA PHE A 5 1.95 19.07 6.37
C PHE A 5 0.66 19.04 5.54
N VAL A 6 0.25 20.19 5.00
CA VAL A 6 -0.89 20.29 4.07
C VAL A 6 -0.31 20.22 2.66
N SER A 7 -0.68 19.18 1.91
CA SER A 7 -0.25 18.99 0.51
C SER A 7 -0.73 20.16 -0.34
N LYS A 8 0.21 20.95 -0.88
CA LYS A 8 -0.07 22.01 -1.87
C LYS A 8 -0.62 21.45 -3.19
N ALA A 9 -0.37 20.16 -3.45
CA ALA A 9 -0.87 19.48 -4.64
C ALA A 9 -2.35 19.11 -4.51
N LEU A 10 -2.82 18.77 -3.30
CA LEU A 10 -4.25 18.67 -3.01
C LEU A 10 -4.95 20.02 -3.22
N GLU A 11 -4.32 21.13 -2.78
CA GLU A 11 -4.81 22.49 -3.05
C GLU A 11 -4.88 22.83 -4.54
N ALA A 12 -3.92 22.34 -5.34
CA ALA A 12 -3.87 22.56 -6.79
C ALA A 12 -4.88 21.68 -7.56
N ASN A 13 -5.05 20.42 -7.18
CA ASN A 13 -6.06 19.54 -7.77
C ASN A 13 -7.48 19.98 -7.39
N LEU A 14 -7.70 20.45 -6.16
CA LEU A 14 -8.95 21.13 -5.78
C LEU A 14 -9.15 22.45 -6.54
N ALA A 15 -8.08 23.10 -7.01
CA ALA A 15 -8.16 24.33 -7.81
C ALA A 15 -8.43 24.06 -9.31
N GLU A 16 -7.96 22.94 -9.86
CA GLU A 16 -8.22 22.52 -11.26
C GLU A 16 -9.54 21.74 -11.42
N THR A 17 -9.94 20.95 -10.42
CA THR A 17 -11.26 20.29 -10.38
C THR A 17 -12.37 21.20 -9.87
N ARG A 18 -12.08 22.47 -9.53
CA ARG A 18 -13.10 23.49 -9.31
C ARG A 18 -13.94 23.63 -10.58
N TYR A 19 -15.03 22.87 -10.65
CA TYR A 19 -16.26 23.37 -11.23
C TYR A 19 -16.46 24.78 -10.65
N LYS A 20 -16.23 25.81 -11.47
CA LYS A 20 -16.14 27.21 -11.02
C LYS A 20 -17.44 27.73 -10.37
N ASP A 21 -18.52 26.95 -10.41
CA ASP A 21 -19.82 27.26 -9.83
C ASP A 21 -20.37 26.11 -8.96
N ILE A 22 -19.62 25.61 -7.96
CA ILE A 22 -20.22 24.77 -6.91
C ILE A 22 -21.18 25.67 -6.10
N LYS A 23 -22.48 25.62 -6.45
CA LYS A 23 -23.52 26.35 -5.75
C LYS A 23 -23.80 25.67 -4.42
N ILE A 24 -23.25 26.22 -3.35
CA ILE A 24 -23.56 25.78 -1.98
C ILE A 24 -24.98 26.26 -1.64
N PRO A 25 -25.92 25.37 -1.29
CA PRO A 25 -27.26 25.77 -0.89
C PRO A 25 -27.26 26.69 0.33
N ASP A 26 -28.23 27.62 0.43
CA ASP A 26 -28.31 28.62 1.51
C ASP A 26 -28.29 28.00 2.91
N LYS A 27 -28.88 26.81 3.07
CA LYS A 27 -28.86 26.06 4.34
C LYS A 27 -27.44 25.63 4.75
N HIS A 28 -26.59 25.24 3.80
CA HIS A 28 -25.20 24.87 4.06
C HIS A 28 -24.34 26.12 4.31
N LEU A 29 -24.59 27.21 3.58
CA LEU A 29 -23.93 28.50 3.84
C LEU A 29 -24.24 29.02 5.26
N SER A 30 -25.50 28.92 5.69
CA SER A 30 -25.90 29.27 7.05
C SER A 30 -25.13 28.45 8.10
N PHE A 31 -24.97 27.14 7.89
CA PHE A 31 -24.17 26.28 8.77
C PHE A 31 -22.69 26.69 8.80
N ILE A 32 -22.06 26.92 7.65
CA ILE A 32 -20.66 27.39 7.57
C ILE A 32 -20.48 28.70 8.35
N ASN A 33 -21.44 29.61 8.23
CA ASN A 33 -21.38 30.92 8.89
C ASN A 33 -21.47 30.87 10.42
N LEU A 34 -21.95 29.76 11.02
CA LEU A 34 -21.97 29.60 12.48
C LEU A 34 -20.56 29.73 13.06
N SER A 35 -19.55 29.18 12.38
CA SER A 35 -18.16 29.13 12.83
C SER A 35 -17.28 30.24 12.25
N LYS A 36 -17.84 31.27 11.59
CA LYS A 36 -17.08 32.32 10.85
C LYS A 36 -15.93 32.97 11.63
N LYS A 37 -16.03 33.05 12.97
CA LYS A 37 -15.00 33.62 13.85
C LYS A 37 -13.86 32.64 14.20
N TYR A 38 -13.99 31.36 13.89
CA TYR A 38 -13.06 30.28 14.22
C TYR A 38 -12.50 29.67 12.93
N TYR A 39 -11.35 30.19 12.47
CA TYR A 39 -10.76 29.83 11.17
C TYR A 39 -10.68 28.32 10.92
N GLY A 40 -10.19 27.53 11.89
CA GLY A 40 -10.05 26.07 11.72
C GLY A 40 -11.37 25.33 11.54
N ILE A 41 -12.37 25.65 12.38
CA ILE A 41 -13.70 25.03 12.34
C ILE A 41 -14.45 25.48 11.08
N ASN A 42 -14.34 26.76 10.73
CA ASN A 42 -14.96 27.32 9.54
C ASN A 42 -14.37 26.75 8.26
N LYS A 43 -13.04 26.65 8.17
CA LYS A 43 -12.36 26.00 7.04
C LYS A 43 -12.85 24.56 6.89
N ARG A 44 -12.90 23.80 7.98
CA ARG A 44 -13.40 22.42 7.96
C ARG A 44 -14.84 22.32 7.46
N ALA A 45 -15.74 23.15 8.00
CA ALA A 45 -17.14 23.18 7.58
C ALA A 45 -17.26 23.56 6.10
N ASN A 46 -16.51 24.55 5.64
CA ASN A 46 -16.49 25.00 4.25
C ASN A 46 -15.98 23.91 3.30
N ASP A 47 -14.81 23.35 3.59
CA ASP A 47 -14.18 22.31 2.76
C ASP A 47 -15.08 21.06 2.69
N CYS A 48 -15.72 20.68 3.80
CA CYS A 48 -16.70 19.59 3.85
C CYS A 48 -17.91 19.83 2.94
N MET A 49 -18.49 21.03 2.96
CA MET A 49 -19.69 21.35 2.16
C MET A 49 -19.37 21.49 0.67
N ILE A 50 -18.21 22.06 0.33
CA ILE A 50 -17.73 22.14 -1.05
C ILE A 50 -17.52 20.73 -1.60
N GLU A 51 -16.79 19.88 -0.87
CA GLU A 51 -16.51 18.52 -1.31
C GLU A 51 -17.79 17.68 -1.42
N TYR A 52 -18.75 17.83 -0.50
CA TYR A 52 -20.02 17.10 -0.57
C TYR A 52 -20.83 17.41 -1.83
N GLN A 53 -20.81 18.68 -2.28
CA GLN A 53 -21.54 19.16 -3.46
C GLN A 53 -20.77 18.93 -4.78
N HIS A 54 -19.53 18.46 -4.70
CA HIS A 54 -18.72 18.21 -5.88
C HIS A 54 -19.28 17.01 -6.70
N PRO A 55 -19.40 17.10 -8.05
CA PRO A 55 -19.90 15.99 -8.87
C PRO A 55 -19.09 14.70 -8.73
N PHE A 56 -17.78 14.82 -8.48
CA PHE A 56 -16.86 13.71 -8.24
C PHE A 56 -16.38 13.74 -6.78
N SER A 57 -17.31 13.87 -5.85
CA SER A 57 -17.04 13.99 -4.42
C SER A 57 -16.29 12.78 -3.85
N ASN A 58 -15.17 13.03 -3.18
CA ASN A 58 -14.51 12.07 -2.31
C ASN A 58 -15.34 11.85 -1.04
N ARG A 59 -16.24 10.85 -1.11
CA ARG A 59 -17.16 10.53 0.01
C ARG A 59 -16.43 10.17 1.30
N LYS A 60 -15.24 9.55 1.23
CA LYS A 60 -14.43 9.23 2.41
C LYS A 60 -14.01 10.49 3.15
N PHE A 61 -13.47 11.47 2.43
CA PHE A 61 -13.10 12.77 3.00
C PHE A 61 -14.29 13.46 3.64
N VAL A 62 -15.44 13.50 2.98
CA VAL A 62 -16.65 14.14 3.52
C VAL A 62 -17.07 13.48 4.84
N ILE A 63 -17.10 12.15 4.91
CA ILE A 63 -17.46 11.41 6.12
C ILE A 63 -16.46 11.70 7.26
N GLU A 64 -15.16 11.74 6.96
CA GLU A 64 -14.12 12.11 7.91
C GLU A 64 -14.33 13.53 8.45
N GLN A 65 -14.64 14.51 7.59
CA GLN A 65 -14.91 15.88 8.03
C GLN A 65 -16.20 16.00 8.84
N LEU A 66 -17.28 15.32 8.44
CA LEU A 66 -18.54 15.31 9.20
C LEU A 66 -18.35 14.69 10.59
N ARG A 67 -17.54 13.62 10.67
CA ARG A 67 -17.15 13.01 11.94
C ARG A 67 -16.36 13.98 12.82
N GLU A 68 -15.37 14.67 12.26
CA GLU A 68 -14.61 15.68 12.98
C GLU A 68 -15.50 16.84 13.45
N ILE A 69 -16.45 17.30 12.64
CA ILE A 69 -17.43 18.33 13.01
C ILE A 69 -18.25 17.88 14.23
N LEU A 70 -18.79 16.66 14.19
CA LEU A 70 -19.67 16.14 15.25
C LEU A 70 -18.94 15.73 16.52
N LEU A 71 -17.67 15.29 16.42
CA LEU A 71 -16.94 14.72 17.56
C LEU A 71 -15.79 15.61 18.04
N THR A 72 -14.99 16.16 17.14
CA THR A 72 -13.83 17.01 17.49
C THR A 72 -14.29 18.45 17.75
N ASP A 73 -15.02 19.04 16.82
CA ASP A 73 -15.52 20.42 16.92
C ASP A 73 -16.82 20.53 17.76
N TYR A 74 -17.25 19.41 18.34
CA TYR A 74 -18.40 19.28 19.22
C TYR A 74 -18.50 20.39 20.27
N TRP A 75 -17.37 20.67 20.95
CA TRP A 75 -17.28 21.67 22.03
C TRP A 75 -17.69 23.07 21.56
N PHE A 76 -17.51 23.38 20.28
CA PHE A 76 -17.91 24.66 19.71
C PHE A 76 -19.42 24.69 19.44
N TYR A 77 -19.92 23.70 18.70
CA TYR A 77 -21.32 23.66 18.28
C TYR A 77 -22.30 23.49 19.45
N ILE A 78 -21.93 22.72 20.48
CA ILE A 78 -22.75 22.55 21.67
C ILE A 78 -22.94 23.84 22.47
N ASN A 79 -21.97 24.77 22.39
CA ASN A 79 -22.01 26.05 23.10
C ASN A 79 -22.78 27.15 22.36
N LEU A 80 -23.30 26.88 21.16
CA LEU A 80 -24.20 27.80 20.46
C LEU A 80 -25.54 27.92 21.19
N LYS A 81 -26.21 29.07 21.01
CA LYS A 81 -27.54 29.32 21.59
C LYS A 81 -28.57 28.27 21.13
N ASN A 82 -28.53 27.93 19.84
CA ASN A 82 -29.35 26.90 19.22
C ASN A 82 -28.47 25.71 18.80
N ALA A 83 -27.89 25.01 19.77
CA ALA A 83 -26.99 23.88 19.49
C ALA A 83 -27.66 22.78 18.64
N GLU A 84 -28.94 22.51 18.89
CA GLU A 84 -29.69 21.46 18.17
C GLU A 84 -29.79 21.77 16.66
N GLU A 85 -30.07 23.03 16.30
CA GLU A 85 -30.13 23.47 14.91
C GLU A 85 -28.79 23.32 14.18
N ALA A 86 -27.67 23.49 14.90
CA ALA A 86 -26.34 23.34 14.32
C ALA A 86 -26.02 21.90 13.91
N PHE A 87 -26.63 20.90 14.55
CA PHE A 87 -26.38 19.50 14.23
C PHE A 87 -27.24 18.95 13.08
N ILE A 88 -28.31 19.65 12.69
CA ILE A 88 -29.22 19.21 11.63
C ILE A 88 -28.46 18.95 10.32
N ILE A 89 -27.65 19.91 9.87
CA ILE A 89 -26.96 19.79 8.58
C ILE A 89 -25.96 18.61 8.58
N PRO A 90 -25.01 18.48 9.52
CA PRO A 90 -24.13 17.33 9.54
C PRO A 90 -24.86 15.98 9.60
N LEU A 91 -25.96 15.89 10.36
CA LEU A 91 -26.74 14.66 10.50
C LEU A 91 -27.53 14.32 9.23
N GLU A 92 -28.11 15.31 8.55
CA GLU A 92 -28.75 15.14 7.23
C GLU A 92 -27.77 14.62 6.19
N LEU A 93 -26.56 15.17 6.16
CA LEU A 93 -25.54 14.75 5.21
C LEU A 93 -25.08 13.31 5.45
N LEU A 94 -24.86 12.94 6.72
CA LEU A 94 -24.55 11.54 7.08
C LEU A 94 -25.69 10.59 6.71
N LYS A 95 -26.95 10.99 6.92
CA LYS A 95 -28.12 10.22 6.49
C LYS A 95 -28.14 10.03 4.98
N ASN A 96 -27.91 11.09 4.20
CA ASN A 96 -27.91 10.99 2.74
C ASN A 96 -26.78 10.08 2.25
N LEU A 97 -25.59 10.18 2.85
CA LEU A 97 -24.45 9.33 2.52
C LEU A 97 -24.70 7.84 2.83
N LEU A 98 -25.50 7.53 3.85
CA LEU A 98 -25.96 6.15 4.13
C LEU A 98 -26.97 5.63 3.11
N ILE A 99 -27.70 6.51 2.42
CA ILE A 99 -28.74 6.13 1.43
C ILE A 99 -28.16 6.06 0.02
N GLU A 100 -27.29 7.01 -0.34
CA GLU A 100 -26.69 7.13 -1.67
C GLU A 100 -25.44 6.26 -1.85
N GLY A 101 -24.79 5.87 -0.76
CA GLY A 101 -23.54 5.12 -0.76
C GLY A 101 -23.72 3.62 -0.94
N ASN A 102 -22.76 2.99 -1.62
CA ASN A 102 -22.64 1.53 -1.72
C ASN A 102 -21.36 0.99 -1.05
N ASN A 103 -20.65 1.84 -0.30
CA ASN A 103 -19.40 1.45 0.36
C ASN A 103 -19.67 1.11 1.83
N ARG A 104 -19.44 -0.16 2.19
CA ARG A 104 -19.68 -0.69 3.54
C ARG A 104 -18.81 -0.03 4.61
N ASP A 105 -17.53 0.20 4.34
CA ASP A 105 -16.63 0.82 5.32
C ASP A 105 -17.06 2.26 5.64
N HIS A 106 -17.53 2.98 4.62
CA HIS A 106 -18.14 4.30 4.79
C HIS A 106 -19.38 4.22 5.69
N HIS A 107 -20.29 3.28 5.43
CA HIS A 107 -21.51 3.12 6.22
C HIS A 107 -21.20 2.75 7.67
N ILE A 108 -20.28 1.82 7.92
CA ILE A 108 -19.83 1.43 9.27
C ILE A 108 -19.24 2.64 10.00
N MET A 109 -18.43 3.47 9.32
CA MET A 109 -17.87 4.69 9.89
C MET A 109 -18.95 5.72 10.24
N ILE A 110 -19.97 5.88 9.40
CA ILE A 110 -21.10 6.77 9.68
C ILE A 110 -21.90 6.26 10.89
N ILE A 111 -22.26 4.98 10.91
CA ILE A 111 -23.02 4.37 12.02
C ILE A 111 -22.26 4.55 13.34
N ARG A 112 -20.96 4.25 13.35
CA ARG A 112 -20.09 4.47 14.51
C ARG A 112 -20.09 5.94 14.94
N THR A 113 -20.00 6.87 14.00
CA THR A 113 -20.01 8.31 14.27
C THR A 113 -21.32 8.76 14.92
N LEU A 114 -22.46 8.32 14.40
CA LEU A 114 -23.78 8.63 14.97
C LEU A 114 -23.93 8.08 16.39
N LEU A 115 -23.44 6.86 16.64
CA LEU A 115 -23.48 6.23 17.96
C LEU A 115 -22.58 6.96 18.98
N GLU A 116 -21.35 7.31 18.58
CA GLU A 116 -20.43 8.10 19.43
C GLU A 116 -20.98 9.49 19.72
N PHE A 117 -21.57 10.13 18.72
CA PHE A 117 -22.20 11.44 18.87
C PHE A 117 -23.41 11.40 19.80
N ALA A 118 -24.28 10.39 19.65
CA ALA A 118 -25.40 10.16 20.57
C ALA A 118 -24.93 9.96 22.02
N LYS A 119 -23.83 9.21 22.23
CA LYS A 119 -23.21 9.05 23.55
C LYS A 119 -22.71 10.39 24.12
N LYS A 120 -22.11 11.25 23.29
CA LYS A 120 -21.66 12.58 23.72
C LYS A 120 -22.82 13.47 24.12
N LEU A 121 -23.83 13.61 23.26
CA LEU A 121 -25.01 14.44 23.53
C LEU A 121 -25.72 14.01 24.81
N ASN A 122 -25.78 12.71 25.08
CA ASN A 122 -26.44 12.23 26.28
C ASN A 122 -25.71 12.65 27.58
N LYS A 123 -24.40 12.92 27.53
CA LYS A 123 -23.65 13.41 28.70
C LYS A 123 -23.92 14.89 29.02
N GLU A 124 -24.59 15.62 28.13
CA GLU A 124 -24.92 17.02 28.36
C GLU A 124 -26.14 17.14 29.30
N GLU A 125 -25.92 17.77 30.45
CA GLU A 125 -26.99 18.05 31.40
C GLU A 125 -27.67 19.39 31.10
N GLY A 126 -28.99 19.47 31.33
CA GLY A 126 -29.74 20.73 31.28
C GLY A 126 -30.19 21.23 29.90
N ARG A 127 -30.01 20.44 28.83
CA ARG A 127 -30.56 20.72 27.49
C ARG A 127 -31.37 19.54 26.96
N ASP A 128 -32.45 19.82 26.22
CA ASP A 128 -33.26 18.79 25.56
C ASP A 128 -32.80 18.58 24.12
N PHE A 129 -32.35 17.37 23.80
CA PHE A 129 -31.96 16.92 22.45
C PHE A 129 -32.90 15.83 21.91
N THR A 130 -34.14 15.76 22.41
CA THR A 130 -35.14 14.75 22.03
C THR A 130 -35.29 14.64 20.51
N SER A 131 -35.30 15.76 19.77
CA SER A 131 -35.50 15.73 18.31
C SER A 131 -34.27 15.17 17.57
N THR A 132 -33.07 15.51 18.05
CA THR A 132 -31.81 14.93 17.53
C THR A 132 -31.73 13.43 17.76
N PHE A 133 -32.08 12.95 18.96
CA PHE A 133 -32.13 11.51 19.22
C PHE A 133 -33.16 10.82 18.34
N GLN A 134 -34.35 11.42 18.19
CA GLN A 134 -35.39 10.90 17.31
C GLN A 134 -34.88 10.76 15.88
N PHE A 135 -34.21 11.78 15.34
CA PHE A 135 -33.58 11.74 14.02
C PHE A 135 -32.57 10.60 13.90
N ILE A 136 -31.64 10.47 14.85
CA ILE A 136 -30.61 9.42 14.82
C ILE A 136 -31.24 8.02 14.82
N TYR A 137 -32.25 7.78 15.67
CA TYR A 137 -32.94 6.49 15.68
C TYR A 137 -33.78 6.25 14.41
N ASP A 138 -34.36 7.28 13.81
CA ASP A 138 -35.04 7.19 12.52
C ASP A 138 -34.06 6.83 11.39
N VAL A 139 -32.85 7.40 11.41
CA VAL A 139 -31.75 7.03 10.49
C VAL A 139 -31.38 5.56 10.68
N PHE A 140 -31.24 5.08 11.91
CA PHE A 140 -30.92 3.68 12.12
C PHE A 140 -32.05 2.72 11.68
N ASP A 141 -33.31 3.05 11.98
CA ASP A 141 -34.44 2.22 11.57
C ASP A 141 -34.63 2.15 10.05
N THR A 142 -34.33 3.25 9.33
CA THR A 142 -34.39 3.31 7.86
C THR A 142 -33.16 2.69 7.21
N GLY A 143 -31.97 3.06 7.65
CA GLY A 143 -30.71 2.55 7.13
C GLY A 143 -30.54 1.04 7.33
N PHE A 144 -31.00 0.49 8.45
CA PHE A 144 -30.96 -0.97 8.66
C PHE A 144 -31.85 -1.74 7.67
N LYS A 145 -32.94 -1.14 7.18
CA LYS A 145 -33.81 -1.78 6.17
C LYS A 145 -33.16 -1.76 4.78
N SER A 146 -32.44 -0.69 4.44
CA SER A 146 -31.79 -0.54 3.14
C SER A 146 -30.47 -1.28 3.05
N ASP A 147 -29.67 -1.27 4.11
CA ASP A 147 -28.37 -1.92 4.18
C ASP A 147 -28.19 -2.66 5.53
N PRO A 148 -28.76 -3.87 5.68
CA PRO A 148 -28.63 -4.64 6.91
C PRO A 148 -27.17 -5.01 7.24
N LEU A 149 -26.33 -5.24 6.23
CA LEU A 149 -24.99 -5.79 6.42
C LEU A 149 -24.06 -4.80 7.14
N SER A 150 -24.03 -3.53 6.73
CA SER A 150 -23.18 -2.53 7.41
C SER A 150 -23.57 -2.33 8.89
N TYR A 151 -24.85 -2.50 9.22
CA TYR A 151 -25.34 -2.44 10.60
C TYR A 151 -24.99 -3.68 11.41
N ILE A 152 -25.02 -4.85 10.79
CA ILE A 152 -24.57 -6.12 11.38
C ILE A 152 -23.07 -6.03 11.70
N GLU A 153 -22.24 -5.61 10.76
CA GLU A 153 -20.78 -5.43 10.95
C GLU A 153 -20.46 -4.34 11.99
N ALA A 154 -21.31 -3.31 12.08
CA ALA A 154 -21.20 -2.26 13.09
C ALA A 154 -21.78 -2.63 14.49
N SER A 155 -22.30 -3.86 14.69
CA SER A 155 -23.03 -4.25 15.91
C SER A 155 -22.26 -4.04 17.22
N LYS A 156 -20.93 -4.25 17.22
CA LYS A 156 -20.05 -3.97 18.39
C LYS A 156 -20.19 -2.53 18.91
N TYR A 157 -20.45 -1.57 18.02
CA TYR A 157 -20.55 -0.16 18.40
C TYR A 157 -21.87 0.16 19.13
N TYR A 158 -22.95 -0.56 18.82
CA TYR A 158 -24.22 -0.43 19.54
C TYR A 158 -24.05 -0.84 21.00
N LYS A 159 -23.36 -1.97 21.23
CA LYS A 159 -22.95 -2.45 22.56
C LYS A 159 -22.10 -1.43 23.31
N ARG A 160 -21.13 -0.80 22.63
CA ARG A 160 -20.16 0.11 23.25
C ARG A 160 -20.69 1.51 23.55
N TYR A 161 -21.58 2.04 22.72
CA TYR A 161 -21.92 3.47 22.76
C TYR A 161 -23.35 3.78 23.22
N LEU A 162 -24.29 2.84 23.12
CA LEU A 162 -25.67 3.05 23.60
C LEU A 162 -25.86 2.58 25.06
N GLU A 163 -24.98 3.00 25.96
CA GLU A 163 -25.09 2.68 27.41
C GLU A 163 -26.40 3.23 28.02
N GLU A 164 -26.78 2.76 29.22
CA GLU A 164 -27.99 3.23 29.90
C GLU A 164 -27.87 4.68 30.33
N PHE A 165 -28.84 5.48 29.88
CA PHE A 165 -28.72 6.92 29.81
C PHE A 165 -30.11 7.57 29.98
N ASN A 166 -30.12 8.75 30.62
CA ASN A 166 -31.26 9.48 31.23
C ASN A 166 -32.36 9.93 30.25
N HIS A 167 -32.89 9.01 29.44
CA HIS A 167 -33.93 9.30 28.47
C HIS A 167 -35.31 8.82 28.90
N LYS A 168 -36.32 9.53 28.37
CA LYS A 168 -37.73 9.14 28.34
C LYS A 168 -37.86 7.66 27.95
N GLU A 169 -38.79 6.95 28.59
CA GLU A 169 -39.02 5.50 28.42
C GLU A 169 -39.10 5.05 26.95
N ALA A 170 -39.62 5.92 26.06
CA ALA A 170 -39.70 5.68 24.63
C ALA A 170 -38.34 5.38 23.97
N PHE A 171 -37.28 6.11 24.30
CA PHE A 171 -35.95 5.89 23.72
C PHE A 171 -35.29 4.63 24.27
N ARG A 172 -35.52 4.29 25.55
CA ARG A 172 -35.05 3.03 26.13
C ARG A 172 -35.63 1.82 25.39
N LYS A 173 -36.94 1.85 25.11
CA LYS A 173 -37.63 0.82 24.31
C LYS A 173 -37.10 0.76 22.88
N ARG A 174 -36.89 1.92 22.23
CA ARG A 174 -36.40 1.99 20.85
C ARG A 174 -34.98 1.47 20.71
N ARG A 175 -34.09 1.85 21.62
CA ARG A 175 -32.72 1.36 21.75
C ARG A 175 -32.69 -0.17 21.87
N LEU A 176 -33.45 -0.74 22.81
CA LEU A 176 -33.51 -2.19 22.98
C LEU A 176 -34.01 -2.89 21.71
N ARG A 177 -35.08 -2.37 21.12
CA ARG A 177 -35.70 -2.93 19.90
C ARG A 177 -34.70 -2.98 18.74
N ILE A 178 -34.00 -1.88 18.46
CA ILE A 178 -33.11 -1.81 17.29
C ILE A 178 -31.88 -2.69 17.46
N THR A 179 -31.23 -2.65 18.63
CA THR A 179 -30.06 -3.50 18.90
C THR A 179 -30.43 -4.97 18.88
N LYS A 180 -31.59 -5.35 19.43
CA LYS A 180 -32.09 -6.73 19.35
C LYS A 180 -32.27 -7.16 17.89
N ARG A 181 -32.88 -6.33 17.04
CA ARG A 181 -33.06 -6.63 15.61
C ARG A 181 -31.71 -6.81 14.90
N ILE A 182 -30.72 -5.98 15.19
CA ILE A 182 -29.38 -6.08 14.60
C ILE A 182 -28.68 -7.35 15.07
N PHE A 183 -28.75 -7.70 16.35
CA PHE A 183 -28.11 -8.91 16.89
C PHE A 183 -28.74 -10.18 16.32
N VAL A 184 -30.07 -10.24 16.24
CA VAL A 184 -30.78 -11.36 15.58
C VAL A 184 -30.37 -11.46 14.11
N ALA A 185 -30.34 -10.34 13.39
CA ALA A 185 -29.91 -10.36 11.99
C ALA A 185 -28.43 -10.75 11.81
N SER A 186 -27.56 -10.41 12.77
CA SER A 186 -26.16 -10.88 12.80
C SER A 186 -26.08 -12.39 12.94
N ILE A 187 -26.85 -12.96 13.88
CA ILE A 187 -26.97 -14.40 14.10
C ILE A 187 -27.48 -15.09 12.82
N ASP A 188 -28.52 -14.56 12.20
CA ASP A 188 -29.11 -15.10 10.97
C ASP A 188 -28.14 -15.03 9.79
N TYR A 189 -27.38 -13.94 9.68
CA TYR A 189 -26.35 -13.78 8.66
C TYR A 189 -25.26 -14.84 8.81
N TRP A 190 -24.74 -15.06 10.02
CA TRP A 190 -23.70 -16.06 10.29
C TRP A 190 -24.21 -17.49 10.05
N GLU A 191 -25.42 -17.83 10.53
CA GLU A 191 -26.02 -19.16 10.28
C GLU A 191 -26.18 -19.42 8.78
N LYS A 192 -26.64 -18.42 8.02
CA LYS A 192 -26.85 -18.55 6.57
C LYS A 192 -25.54 -18.65 5.78
N THR A 193 -24.50 -17.93 6.19
CA THR A 193 -23.25 -17.83 5.41
C THR A 193 -22.22 -18.88 5.76
N THR A 194 -22.29 -19.47 6.95
CA THR A 194 -21.27 -20.44 7.37
C THR A 194 -21.34 -21.76 6.61
N SER A 195 -22.52 -22.39 6.48
CA SER A 195 -22.64 -23.76 5.91
C SER A 195 -21.73 -24.80 6.59
N ILE A 196 -21.44 -24.66 7.89
CA ILE A 196 -20.48 -25.51 8.62
C ILE A 196 -20.86 -26.98 8.63
N GLU A 197 -22.15 -27.30 8.77
CA GLU A 197 -22.64 -28.67 8.72
C GLU A 197 -22.36 -29.33 7.37
N GLN A 198 -22.56 -28.59 6.28
CA GLN A 198 -22.28 -29.10 4.94
C GLN A 198 -20.79 -29.35 4.75
N TRP A 199 -19.95 -28.40 5.17
CA TRP A 199 -18.50 -28.56 5.11
C TRP A 199 -18.00 -29.78 5.90
N LEU A 200 -18.54 -30.02 7.11
CA LEU A 200 -18.22 -31.20 7.91
C LEU A 200 -18.64 -32.51 7.23
N LEU A 201 -19.76 -32.50 6.51
CA LEU A 201 -20.21 -33.67 5.72
C LEU A 201 -19.29 -33.92 4.53
N ASP A 202 -18.93 -32.87 3.79
CA ASP A 202 -18.07 -32.96 2.60
C ASP A 202 -16.65 -33.43 2.97
N LYS A 203 -16.17 -33.08 4.16
CA LYS A 203 -14.83 -33.44 4.66
C LYS A 203 -14.82 -34.63 5.64
N LYS A 204 -15.91 -35.39 5.74
CA LYS A 204 -16.03 -36.52 6.68
C LYS A 204 -14.93 -37.57 6.57
N GLY A 205 -14.36 -37.79 5.38
CA GLY A 205 -13.26 -38.74 5.18
C GLY A 205 -11.89 -38.24 5.65
N LEU A 206 -11.75 -36.94 5.87
CA LEU A 206 -10.52 -36.24 6.24
C LEU A 206 -10.48 -35.88 7.72
N LEU A 207 -11.63 -35.65 8.33
CA LEU A 207 -11.77 -35.15 9.70
C LEU A 207 -11.94 -36.31 10.70
N THR A 208 -11.12 -36.32 11.75
CA THR A 208 -11.26 -37.21 12.90
C THR A 208 -12.00 -36.54 14.07
N VAL A 209 -12.12 -35.20 14.06
CA VAL A 209 -12.87 -34.47 15.08
C VAL A 209 -14.33 -34.94 15.17
N ASP A 210 -14.86 -34.96 16.39
CA ASP A 210 -16.28 -35.21 16.62
C ASP A 210 -17.13 -34.06 16.06
N ALA A 211 -17.74 -34.27 14.90
CA ALA A 211 -18.61 -33.31 14.24
C ALA A 211 -19.75 -32.82 15.15
N LYS A 212 -20.21 -33.61 16.12
CA LYS A 212 -21.21 -33.17 17.10
C LYS A 212 -20.67 -32.09 18.03
N LYS A 213 -19.39 -32.15 18.42
CA LYS A 213 -18.75 -31.10 19.22
C LYS A 213 -18.67 -29.79 18.44
N ILE A 214 -18.29 -29.85 17.16
CA ILE A 214 -18.20 -28.65 16.32
C ILE A 214 -19.58 -28.03 16.09
N THR A 215 -20.57 -28.83 15.68
CA THR A 215 -21.94 -28.35 15.45
C THR A 215 -22.64 -27.87 16.72
N ALA A 216 -22.32 -28.44 17.89
CA ALA A 216 -22.80 -27.91 19.17
C ALA A 216 -22.14 -26.56 19.54
N PHE A 217 -20.92 -26.31 19.06
CA PHE A 217 -20.17 -25.10 19.38
C PHE A 217 -20.48 -23.92 18.44
N ILE A 218 -20.56 -24.17 17.12
CA ILE A 218 -20.71 -23.15 16.05
C ILE A 218 -21.75 -23.52 14.98
N GLY A 219 -22.56 -24.57 15.19
CA GLY A 219 -23.59 -25.00 14.23
C GLY A 219 -24.99 -24.49 14.52
N ASN A 220 -25.96 -24.97 13.74
CA ASN A 220 -27.39 -24.60 13.75
C ASN A 220 -28.01 -24.71 15.14
N ALA A 221 -27.64 -25.73 15.93
CA ALA A 221 -28.15 -25.89 17.30
C ALA A 221 -27.73 -24.72 18.21
N TRP A 222 -26.50 -24.23 18.05
CA TRP A 222 -26.00 -23.07 18.78
C TRP A 222 -26.68 -21.78 18.28
N PHE A 223 -26.78 -21.57 16.96
CA PHE A 223 -27.46 -20.41 16.37
C PHE A 223 -28.93 -20.32 16.80
N TYR A 224 -29.66 -21.43 16.76
CA TYR A 224 -31.04 -21.51 17.26
C TYR A 224 -31.14 -21.11 18.73
N LYS A 225 -30.23 -21.61 19.58
CA LYS A 225 -30.22 -21.28 21.01
C LYS A 225 -29.99 -19.79 21.25
N ILE A 226 -28.99 -19.18 20.61
CA ILE A 226 -28.67 -17.77 20.82
C ILE A 226 -29.72 -16.83 20.19
N ARG A 227 -30.34 -17.22 19.06
CA ARG A 227 -31.45 -16.48 18.44
C ARG A 227 -32.64 -16.37 19.38
N ASN A 228 -33.09 -17.50 19.94
CA ASN A 228 -34.20 -17.52 20.89
C ASN A 228 -33.85 -16.74 22.16
N ALA A 229 -32.64 -16.93 22.68
CA ALA A 229 -32.18 -16.14 23.82
C ALA A 229 -32.23 -14.63 23.55
N ALA A 230 -31.82 -14.19 22.36
CA ALA A 230 -31.87 -12.77 21.97
C ALA A 230 -33.32 -12.25 21.85
N LEU A 231 -34.24 -13.06 21.33
CA LEU A 231 -35.67 -12.70 21.25
C LEU A 231 -36.31 -12.58 22.63
N ASP A 232 -35.99 -13.49 23.56
CA ASP A 232 -36.56 -13.55 24.91
C ASP A 232 -36.03 -12.45 25.85
N LYS A 233 -34.85 -11.87 25.59
CA LYS A 233 -34.27 -10.85 26.48
C LYS A 233 -35.12 -9.58 26.56
N ALA A 234 -35.67 -9.29 27.74
CA ALA A 234 -36.46 -8.08 27.97
C ALA A 234 -35.63 -6.86 28.40
N SER A 235 -34.40 -7.07 28.89
CA SER A 235 -33.53 -6.00 29.40
C SER A 235 -32.37 -5.70 28.46
N TRP A 236 -31.82 -4.48 28.57
CA TRP A 236 -30.61 -4.08 27.84
C TRP A 236 -29.40 -4.88 28.32
N ASP A 237 -29.15 -4.95 29.62
CA ASP A 237 -27.96 -5.60 30.15
C ASP A 237 -27.90 -7.10 29.83
N ASP A 238 -29.04 -7.79 29.85
CA ASP A 238 -29.08 -9.19 29.43
C ASP A 238 -28.73 -9.36 27.95
N LEU A 239 -29.21 -8.45 27.09
CA LEU A 239 -28.93 -8.51 25.66
C LEU A 239 -27.44 -8.31 25.38
N ILE A 240 -26.84 -7.25 25.94
CA ILE A 240 -25.47 -6.85 25.61
C ILE A 240 -24.42 -7.79 26.21
N ASN A 241 -24.70 -8.38 27.39
CA ASN A 241 -23.75 -9.25 28.07
C ASN A 241 -23.83 -10.72 27.64
N GLN A 242 -24.99 -11.19 27.17
CA GLN A 242 -25.20 -12.63 26.90
C GLN A 242 -25.29 -12.96 25.41
N ILE A 243 -25.62 -12.00 24.55
CA ILE A 243 -25.73 -12.23 23.11
C ILE A 243 -24.47 -11.71 22.42
N PRO A 244 -23.78 -12.54 21.60
CA PRO A 244 -22.59 -12.11 20.89
C PRO A 244 -22.96 -11.12 19.77
N ASP A 245 -22.14 -10.08 19.63
CA ASP A 245 -22.16 -9.24 18.43
C ASP A 245 -21.41 -9.92 17.26
N TYR A 246 -21.36 -9.26 16.10
CA TYR A 246 -20.77 -9.82 14.89
C TYR A 246 -19.31 -10.27 15.05
N ASP A 247 -18.47 -9.47 15.70
CA ASP A 247 -17.05 -9.80 15.90
C ASP A 247 -16.90 -10.91 16.95
N MET A 248 -17.75 -10.92 18.00
CA MET A 248 -17.74 -12.02 18.98
C MET A 248 -18.11 -13.38 18.37
N ILE A 249 -18.98 -13.41 17.33
CA ILE A 249 -19.26 -14.63 16.58
C ILE A 249 -18.02 -15.03 15.78
N ALA A 250 -17.37 -14.09 15.07
CA ALA A 250 -16.13 -14.36 14.33
C ALA A 250 -15.01 -14.91 15.25
N ASP A 251 -14.83 -14.32 16.42
CA ASP A 251 -13.88 -14.78 17.44
C ASP A 251 -14.19 -16.20 17.91
N ARG A 252 -15.48 -16.54 18.08
CA ARG A 252 -15.89 -17.91 18.43
C ARG A 252 -15.53 -18.91 17.34
N PHE A 253 -15.75 -18.58 16.07
CA PHE A 253 -15.30 -19.42 14.95
C PHE A 253 -13.78 -19.59 14.93
N ASN A 254 -13.01 -18.53 15.19
CA ASN A 254 -11.57 -18.61 15.32
C ASN A 254 -11.12 -19.50 16.50
N SER A 255 -11.82 -19.44 17.64
CA SER A 255 -11.56 -20.33 18.78
C SER A 255 -11.93 -21.79 18.49
N ALA A 256 -12.84 -22.05 17.54
CA ALA A 256 -13.20 -23.42 17.16
C ALA A 256 -12.03 -24.18 16.50
N ILE A 257 -11.00 -23.49 15.99
CA ILE A 257 -9.77 -24.10 15.48
C ILE A 257 -9.13 -25.00 16.55
N ASP A 258 -9.19 -24.61 17.82
CA ASP A 258 -8.58 -25.35 18.92
C ASP A 258 -9.35 -26.63 19.30
N LEU A 259 -10.54 -26.83 18.74
CA LEU A 259 -11.31 -28.08 18.90
C LEU A 259 -10.82 -29.21 17.98
N PHE A 260 -10.07 -28.87 16.93
CA PHE A 260 -9.51 -29.86 16.01
C PHE A 260 -8.23 -30.46 16.61
N PRO A 261 -8.10 -31.80 16.64
CA PRO A 261 -6.99 -32.45 17.33
C PRO A 261 -5.65 -32.30 16.58
N ASN A 262 -5.69 -32.40 15.25
CA ASN A 262 -4.52 -32.52 14.37
C ASN A 262 -4.27 -31.22 13.58
N PHE A 263 -3.02 -30.96 13.19
CA PHE A 263 -2.66 -29.77 12.41
C PHE A 263 -3.26 -29.79 11.00
N ILE A 264 -3.36 -30.96 10.37
CA ILE A 264 -4.05 -31.12 9.07
C ILE A 264 -5.49 -30.61 9.15
N GLU A 265 -6.26 -31.05 10.14
CA GLU A 265 -7.65 -30.62 10.28
C GLU A 265 -7.77 -29.13 10.60
N LYS A 266 -6.85 -28.59 11.42
CA LYS A 266 -6.77 -27.15 11.69
C LYS A 266 -6.50 -26.36 10.41
N PHE A 267 -5.60 -26.83 9.55
CA PHE A 267 -5.28 -26.19 8.29
C PHE A 267 -6.52 -26.09 7.39
N TYR A 268 -7.22 -27.19 7.16
CA TYR A 268 -8.44 -27.19 6.33
C TYR A 268 -9.56 -26.36 6.93
N PHE A 269 -9.69 -26.36 8.26
CA PHE A 269 -10.68 -25.52 8.92
C PHE A 269 -10.34 -24.03 8.80
N ILE A 270 -9.07 -23.63 8.97
CA ILE A 270 -8.64 -22.24 8.73
C ILE A 270 -8.89 -21.83 7.28
N PHE A 271 -8.60 -22.72 6.31
CA PHE A 271 -8.87 -22.45 4.90
C PHE A 271 -10.37 -22.22 4.65
N TYR A 272 -11.24 -23.04 5.26
CA TYR A 272 -12.68 -22.80 5.26
C TYR A 272 -13.07 -21.45 5.88
N LEU A 273 -12.51 -21.09 7.04
CA LEU A 273 -12.78 -19.79 7.69
C LEU A 273 -12.39 -18.61 6.80
N LEU A 274 -11.29 -18.72 6.04
CA LEU A 274 -10.81 -17.68 5.13
C LEU A 274 -11.78 -17.41 3.96
N GLN A 275 -12.58 -18.41 3.59
CA GLN A 275 -13.63 -18.29 2.56
C GLN A 275 -14.93 -17.67 3.08
N LEU A 276 -15.12 -17.60 4.41
CA LEU A 276 -16.34 -17.03 4.99
C LEU A 276 -16.36 -15.50 4.84
N PRO A 277 -17.44 -14.91 4.30
CA PRO A 277 -17.56 -13.47 4.18
C PRO A 277 -17.59 -12.79 5.55
N GLY A 278 -18.08 -13.49 6.57
CA GLY A 278 -18.10 -13.06 7.97
C GLY A 278 -16.71 -12.80 8.58
N MET A 279 -15.67 -13.47 8.07
CA MET A 279 -14.32 -13.44 8.62
C MET A 279 -13.43 -12.32 8.04
N SER A 280 -14.01 -11.38 7.28
CA SER A 280 -13.29 -10.31 6.59
C SER A 280 -12.28 -9.55 7.48
N SER A 281 -12.71 -9.14 8.68
CA SER A 281 -11.88 -8.40 9.65
C SER A 281 -10.80 -9.26 10.32
N HIS A 282 -10.91 -10.59 10.25
CA HIS A 282 -9.97 -11.54 10.86
C HIS A 282 -9.02 -12.19 9.83
N LYS A 283 -9.16 -11.88 8.53
CA LYS A 283 -8.40 -12.53 7.46
C LYS A 283 -6.90 -12.53 7.71
N GLU A 284 -6.29 -11.38 7.98
CA GLU A 284 -4.82 -11.31 8.22
C GLU A 284 -4.36 -12.23 9.36
N ARG A 285 -5.12 -12.25 10.47
CA ARG A 285 -4.82 -13.12 11.61
C ARG A 285 -4.95 -14.61 11.27
N LEU A 286 -5.95 -14.97 10.47
CA LEU A 286 -6.16 -16.34 10.00
C LEU A 286 -5.05 -16.77 9.04
N ILE A 287 -4.64 -15.90 8.10
CA ILE A 287 -3.52 -16.16 7.18
C ILE A 287 -2.25 -16.41 7.98
N TRP A 288 -1.96 -15.55 8.96
CA TRP A 288 -0.79 -15.73 9.84
C TRP A 288 -0.85 -17.06 10.61
N ARG A 289 -2.02 -17.39 11.19
CA ARG A 289 -2.22 -18.64 11.93
C ARG A 289 -2.03 -19.85 11.02
N MET A 290 -2.54 -19.80 9.79
CA MET A 290 -2.36 -20.87 8.81
C MET A 290 -0.88 -21.07 8.47
N ASN A 291 -0.15 -19.98 8.25
CA ASN A 291 1.29 -20.03 8.00
C ASN A 291 2.05 -20.64 9.19
N SER A 292 1.65 -20.28 10.43
CA SER A 292 2.31 -20.76 11.65
C SER A 292 2.15 -22.26 11.92
N ILE A 293 1.14 -22.91 11.34
CA ILE A 293 0.89 -24.34 11.48
C ILE A 293 1.29 -25.15 10.24
N LEU A 294 1.77 -24.49 9.18
CA LEU A 294 2.02 -25.12 7.88
C LEU A 294 3.06 -26.24 7.99
N VAL A 295 4.16 -25.99 8.70
CA VAL A 295 5.25 -26.96 8.87
C VAL A 295 4.78 -28.20 9.61
N GLN A 296 4.06 -28.02 10.73
CA GLN A 296 3.52 -29.13 11.52
C GLN A 296 2.47 -29.92 10.73
N THR A 297 1.69 -29.23 9.88
CA THR A 297 0.73 -29.87 8.98
C THR A 297 1.45 -30.80 8.00
N MET A 298 2.57 -30.35 7.41
CA MET A 298 3.36 -31.18 6.50
C MET A 298 4.02 -32.37 7.19
N GLU A 299 4.38 -32.25 8.47
CA GLU A 299 4.96 -33.35 9.26
C GLU A 299 3.95 -34.45 9.62
N GLU A 300 2.66 -34.12 9.69
CA GLU A 300 1.59 -35.10 9.91
C GLU A 300 1.18 -35.85 8.63
N LEU A 301 1.48 -35.30 7.45
CA LEU A 301 1.10 -35.86 6.16
C LEU A 301 1.97 -37.06 5.76
N LYS A 302 1.37 -37.98 5.02
CA LYS A 302 2.11 -39.06 4.34
C LYS A 302 2.70 -38.52 3.05
N ASP A 303 3.81 -39.11 2.60
CA ASP A 303 4.50 -38.70 1.37
C ASP A 303 3.59 -38.68 0.14
N GLU A 304 2.67 -39.64 0.05
CA GLU A 304 1.69 -39.76 -1.05
C GLU A 304 0.71 -38.57 -1.13
N ASP A 305 0.43 -37.93 0.01
CA ASP A 305 -0.54 -36.83 0.13
C ASP A 305 0.12 -35.45 -0.03
N LEU A 306 1.45 -35.34 0.03
CA LEU A 306 2.18 -34.06 0.00
C LEU A 306 1.91 -33.28 -1.30
N ILE A 307 1.81 -33.95 -2.44
CA ILE A 307 1.54 -33.29 -3.74
C ILE A 307 0.13 -32.68 -3.75
N ILE A 308 -0.84 -33.39 -3.20
CA ILE A 308 -2.23 -32.92 -3.10
C ILE A 308 -2.25 -31.68 -2.20
N PHE A 309 -1.58 -31.75 -1.05
CA PHE A 309 -1.48 -30.64 -0.11
C PHE A 309 -0.80 -29.41 -0.72
N ILE A 310 0.31 -29.58 -1.45
CA ILE A 310 0.97 -28.48 -2.16
C ILE A 310 -0.02 -27.79 -3.12
N ASN A 311 -0.81 -28.55 -3.89
CA ASN A 311 -1.80 -27.98 -4.78
C ASN A 311 -2.88 -27.18 -4.04
N GLU A 312 -3.32 -27.64 -2.87
CA GLU A 312 -4.30 -26.94 -2.06
C GLU A 312 -3.73 -25.64 -1.48
N VAL A 313 -2.46 -25.63 -1.03
CA VAL A 313 -1.78 -24.39 -0.60
C VAL A 313 -1.64 -23.41 -1.75
N PHE A 314 -1.33 -23.86 -2.96
CA PHE A 314 -1.27 -22.98 -4.14
C PHE A 314 -2.65 -22.48 -4.56
N THR A 315 -3.69 -23.32 -4.49
CA THR A 315 -5.08 -22.89 -4.74
C THR A 315 -5.47 -21.76 -3.78
N TYR A 316 -5.16 -21.94 -2.50
CA TYR A 316 -5.27 -20.87 -1.51
C TYR A 316 -4.46 -19.64 -1.91
N ALA A 317 -3.18 -19.80 -2.28
CA ALA A 317 -2.32 -18.67 -2.65
C ALA A 317 -2.92 -17.83 -3.79
N TYR A 318 -3.54 -18.48 -4.79
CA TYR A 318 -4.19 -17.80 -5.91
C TYR A 318 -5.38 -16.94 -5.47
N ASP A 319 -6.22 -17.44 -4.57
CA ASP A 319 -7.39 -16.71 -4.06
C ASP A 319 -7.00 -15.40 -3.35
N PHE A 320 -5.81 -15.36 -2.75
CA PHE A 320 -5.34 -14.22 -1.95
C PHE A 320 -4.22 -13.41 -2.61
N LYS A 321 -3.82 -13.75 -3.84
CA LYS A 321 -2.71 -13.10 -4.55
C LYS A 321 -2.86 -11.59 -4.67
N LYS A 322 -4.09 -11.07 -4.85
CA LYS A 322 -4.34 -9.62 -5.04
C LYS A 322 -4.47 -8.84 -3.73
N THR A 323 -4.99 -9.45 -2.68
CA THR A 323 -5.35 -8.75 -1.44
C THR A 323 -4.30 -8.91 -0.34
N ASN A 324 -3.56 -10.02 -0.33
CA ASN A 324 -2.66 -10.39 0.77
C ASN A 324 -1.34 -10.99 0.25
N THR A 325 -0.84 -10.51 -0.90
CA THR A 325 0.36 -11.03 -1.60
C THR A 325 1.55 -11.20 -0.66
N SER A 326 1.81 -10.21 0.20
CA SER A 326 2.91 -10.24 1.15
C SER A 326 2.89 -11.50 2.03
N SER A 327 1.74 -11.82 2.62
CA SER A 327 1.61 -13.01 3.48
C SER A 327 1.61 -14.30 2.69
N VAL A 328 1.04 -14.29 1.47
CA VAL A 328 1.10 -15.43 0.56
C VAL A 328 2.55 -15.78 0.20
N LEU A 329 3.37 -14.78 -0.09
CA LEU A 329 4.81 -14.98 -0.35
C LEU A 329 5.54 -15.59 0.84
N ASP A 330 5.22 -15.19 2.08
CA ASP A 330 5.79 -15.83 3.28
C ASP A 330 5.38 -17.31 3.41
N THR A 331 4.12 -17.62 3.09
CA THR A 331 3.59 -18.99 3.09
C THR A 331 4.29 -19.84 2.03
N LEU A 332 4.49 -19.33 0.81
CA LEU A 332 5.18 -20.04 -0.25
C LEU A 332 6.68 -20.24 0.08
N LEU A 333 7.33 -19.26 0.69
CA LEU A 333 8.70 -19.41 1.21
C LEU A 333 8.78 -20.54 2.25
N THR A 334 7.88 -20.53 3.23
CA THR A 334 7.84 -21.54 4.30
C THR A 334 7.57 -22.93 3.71
N LEU A 335 6.62 -23.04 2.78
CA LEU A 335 6.31 -24.27 2.06
C LEU A 335 7.53 -24.79 1.30
N GLY A 336 8.18 -23.96 0.48
CA GLY A 336 9.30 -24.36 -0.36
C GLY A 336 10.50 -24.86 0.43
N LYS A 337 10.85 -24.17 1.52
CA LYS A 337 11.91 -24.64 2.44
C LYS A 337 11.59 -26.00 3.04
N LYS A 338 10.36 -26.18 3.54
CA LYS A 338 9.95 -27.46 4.13
C LYS A 338 9.90 -28.58 3.08
N VAL A 339 9.43 -28.28 1.86
CA VAL A 339 9.45 -29.24 0.74
C VAL A 339 10.88 -29.70 0.45
N PHE A 340 11.86 -28.79 0.40
CA PHE A 340 13.26 -29.14 0.22
C PHE A 340 13.78 -30.07 1.33
N ASP A 341 13.44 -29.77 2.59
CA ASP A 341 13.92 -30.52 3.76
C ASP A 341 13.36 -31.95 3.81
N ILE A 342 12.09 -32.15 3.40
CA ILE A 342 11.43 -33.47 3.44
C ILE A 342 11.67 -34.31 2.20
N ASP A 343 12.01 -33.71 1.06
CA ASP A 343 12.20 -34.44 -0.19
C ASP A 343 13.49 -35.27 -0.15
N GLN A 344 13.38 -36.55 0.21
CA GLN A 344 14.51 -37.49 0.25
C GLN A 344 14.72 -38.23 -1.09
N SER A 345 13.94 -37.91 -2.13
CA SER A 345 14.07 -38.57 -3.43
C SER A 345 15.38 -38.20 -4.12
N SER A 346 15.98 -39.15 -4.85
CA SER A 346 17.24 -38.93 -5.55
C SER A 346 17.14 -37.88 -6.65
N ASP A 347 15.96 -37.72 -7.24
CA ASP A 347 15.63 -36.78 -8.31
C ASP A 347 14.99 -35.48 -7.80
N LYS A 348 14.77 -35.34 -6.49
CA LYS A 348 14.11 -34.19 -5.86
C LYS A 348 12.77 -33.84 -6.53
N TYR A 349 11.95 -34.87 -6.75
CA TYR A 349 10.70 -34.76 -7.49
C TYR A 349 9.71 -33.78 -6.85
N LEU A 350 9.55 -33.81 -5.53
CA LEU A 350 8.60 -32.95 -4.82
C LEU A 350 9.02 -31.48 -4.91
N LEU A 351 10.32 -31.24 -4.79
CA LEU A 351 10.92 -29.92 -4.96
C LEU A 351 10.75 -29.38 -6.38
N GLY A 352 10.99 -30.22 -7.40
CA GLY A 352 10.77 -29.85 -8.80
C GLY A 352 9.30 -29.51 -9.07
N TYR A 353 8.38 -30.26 -8.48
CA TYR A 353 6.93 -29.98 -8.58
C TYR A 353 6.57 -28.64 -7.94
N PHE A 354 7.10 -28.36 -6.74
CA PHE A 354 6.93 -27.06 -6.08
C PHE A 354 7.53 -25.92 -6.91
N GLU A 355 8.71 -26.11 -7.49
CA GLU A 355 9.39 -25.13 -8.33
C GLU A 355 8.52 -24.73 -9.54
N ASP A 356 7.98 -25.73 -10.25
CA ASP A 356 7.09 -25.48 -11.39
C ASP A 356 5.82 -24.72 -10.96
N LYS A 357 5.22 -25.07 -9.81
CA LYS A 357 4.06 -24.36 -9.26
C LYS A 357 4.37 -22.92 -8.84
N MET A 358 5.55 -22.66 -8.27
CA MET A 358 6.00 -21.32 -7.91
C MET A 358 6.22 -20.45 -9.15
N ILE A 359 6.77 -21.02 -10.22
CA ILE A 359 6.92 -20.35 -11.52
C ILE A 359 5.54 -20.00 -12.10
N ASP A 360 4.61 -20.95 -12.11
CA ASP A 360 3.25 -20.76 -12.62
C ASP A 360 2.46 -19.70 -11.82
N PHE A 361 2.66 -19.65 -10.51
CA PHE A 361 2.04 -18.65 -9.64
C PHE A 361 2.44 -17.22 -10.06
N GLY A 362 3.62 -17.05 -10.64
CA GLY A 362 4.08 -15.83 -11.27
C GLY A 362 4.86 -14.89 -10.35
N PHE A 363 5.28 -13.77 -10.92
CA PHE A 363 6.21 -12.82 -10.29
C PHE A 363 5.59 -11.42 -10.17
N GLU A 364 5.77 -10.78 -9.02
CA GLU A 364 5.35 -9.40 -8.78
C GLU A 364 6.35 -8.41 -9.38
N THR A 365 6.01 -7.82 -10.54
CA THR A 365 6.79 -6.73 -11.18
C THR A 365 6.62 -5.40 -10.43
N PRO A 366 7.55 -4.42 -10.58
CA PRO A 366 7.41 -3.12 -9.92
C PRO A 366 6.16 -2.34 -10.39
N GLY A 367 5.62 -2.67 -11.57
CA GLY A 367 4.49 -1.97 -12.17
C GLY A 367 4.93 -0.68 -12.87
N MET A 368 3.97 0.20 -13.20
CA MET A 368 4.32 1.57 -13.59
C MET A 368 4.78 2.31 -12.34
N VAL A 369 6.05 2.66 -12.29
CA VAL A 369 6.60 3.52 -11.24
C VAL A 369 6.24 4.96 -11.59
N TYR A 370 5.43 5.61 -10.77
CA TYR A 370 5.12 7.02 -10.93
C TYR A 370 5.01 7.70 -9.58
N VAL A 371 5.17 9.02 -9.60
CA VAL A 371 4.98 9.86 -8.42
C VAL A 371 3.52 10.30 -8.43
N ASP A 372 2.79 9.94 -7.39
CA ASP A 372 1.40 10.32 -7.21
C ASP A 372 1.24 11.84 -7.01
N GLU A 373 -0.01 12.29 -6.96
CA GLU A 373 -0.33 13.70 -6.77
C GLU A 373 0.24 14.28 -5.46
N ASN A 374 0.53 13.44 -4.46
CA ASN A 374 1.10 13.81 -3.17
C ASN A 374 2.63 13.71 -3.12
N TRP A 375 3.30 13.51 -4.25
CA TRP A 375 4.73 13.31 -4.35
C TRP A 375 5.23 12.01 -3.66
N GLN A 376 4.36 11.00 -3.54
CA GLN A 376 4.70 9.66 -3.07
C GLN A 376 4.89 8.73 -4.27
N LEU A 377 5.92 7.87 -4.20
CA LEU A 377 6.14 6.85 -5.22
C LEU A 377 5.08 5.76 -5.09
N ASP A 378 4.32 5.53 -6.15
CA ASP A 378 3.46 4.36 -6.30
C ASP A 378 4.25 3.25 -7.03
N VAL A 379 4.60 2.22 -6.27
CA VAL A 379 5.32 1.03 -6.73
C VAL A 379 4.67 -0.17 -6.07
N ASN A 380 4.61 -1.31 -6.77
CA ASN A 380 4.13 -2.55 -6.18
C ASN A 380 4.93 -2.87 -4.89
N PRO A 381 4.30 -2.79 -3.70
CA PRO A 381 5.01 -2.95 -2.43
C PRO A 381 5.54 -4.38 -2.23
N ASN A 382 5.05 -5.35 -3.01
CA ASN A 382 5.45 -6.75 -2.93
C ASN A 382 6.58 -7.11 -3.90
N HIS A 383 7.00 -6.21 -4.79
CA HIS A 383 8.04 -6.49 -5.80
C HIS A 383 9.36 -6.93 -5.15
N ILE A 384 9.93 -6.12 -4.25
CA ILE A 384 11.15 -6.44 -3.53
C ILE A 384 10.98 -7.70 -2.68
N LYS A 385 9.82 -7.85 -2.02
CA LYS A 385 9.53 -9.03 -1.21
C LYS A 385 9.53 -10.32 -2.05
N ASN A 386 8.93 -10.29 -3.24
CA ASN A 386 8.91 -11.43 -4.15
C ASN A 386 10.33 -11.80 -4.58
N ILE A 387 11.18 -10.81 -4.90
CA ILE A 387 12.58 -11.05 -5.23
C ILE A 387 13.26 -11.76 -4.07
N ARG A 388 13.16 -11.22 -2.84
CA ARG A 388 13.77 -11.82 -1.64
C ARG A 388 13.32 -13.26 -1.41
N VAL A 389 12.02 -13.53 -1.52
CA VAL A 389 11.49 -14.90 -1.36
C VAL A 389 12.08 -15.87 -2.39
N TRP A 390 12.14 -15.48 -3.67
CA TRP A 390 12.71 -16.34 -4.70
C TRP A 390 14.21 -16.55 -4.49
N LEU A 391 14.94 -15.49 -4.14
CA LEU A 391 16.37 -15.57 -3.83
C LEU A 391 16.65 -16.50 -2.66
N GLU A 392 15.88 -16.39 -1.58
CA GLU A 392 16.04 -17.21 -0.38
C GLU A 392 15.70 -18.69 -0.64
N LEU A 393 14.69 -18.98 -1.48
CA LEU A 393 14.39 -20.34 -1.95
C LEU A 393 15.52 -20.92 -2.79
N ILE A 394 16.06 -20.12 -3.73
CA ILE A 394 17.20 -20.51 -4.58
C ILE A 394 18.45 -20.75 -3.74
N GLU A 395 18.71 -19.93 -2.73
CA GLU A 395 19.84 -20.07 -1.79
C GLU A 395 19.71 -21.35 -0.95
N HIS A 396 18.54 -21.58 -0.36
CA HIS A 396 18.29 -22.73 0.52
C HIS A 396 18.36 -24.07 -0.22
N SER A 397 17.84 -24.11 -1.45
CA SER A 397 17.59 -25.37 -2.17
C SER A 397 18.71 -25.76 -3.14
N GLN A 398 19.91 -25.20 -3.01
CA GLN A 398 21.00 -25.44 -3.97
C GLN A 398 21.44 -26.92 -3.96
N PRO A 399 21.72 -27.52 -5.13
CA PRO A 399 21.69 -26.91 -6.46
C PRO A 399 20.33 -26.94 -7.20
N TYR A 400 19.23 -27.40 -6.59
CA TYR A 400 18.09 -27.92 -7.36
C TYR A 400 17.13 -26.89 -7.98
N MET A 401 17.10 -25.62 -7.54
CA MET A 401 16.16 -24.59 -8.05
C MET A 401 16.70 -23.72 -9.21
N GLU A 402 17.30 -24.36 -10.21
CA GLU A 402 17.89 -23.65 -11.36
C GLU A 402 16.83 -23.01 -12.29
N LYS A 403 15.64 -23.63 -12.44
CA LYS A 403 14.59 -23.08 -13.31
C LYS A 403 14.03 -21.80 -12.71
N LEU A 404 13.86 -21.74 -11.38
CA LEU A 404 13.40 -20.56 -10.66
C LEU A 404 14.41 -19.42 -10.81
N LEU A 405 15.71 -19.69 -10.68
CA LEU A 405 16.77 -18.70 -10.94
C LEU A 405 16.71 -18.16 -12.37
N SER A 406 16.51 -19.04 -13.35
CA SER A 406 16.40 -18.65 -14.76
C SER A 406 15.17 -17.78 -15.00
N THR A 407 14.04 -18.15 -14.39
CA THR A 407 12.77 -17.42 -14.46
C THR A 407 12.88 -16.06 -13.79
N LEU A 408 13.57 -15.95 -12.65
CA LEU A 408 13.85 -14.69 -11.98
C LEU A 408 14.60 -13.72 -12.91
N ILE A 409 15.67 -14.21 -13.54
CA ILE A 409 16.48 -13.41 -14.49
C ILE A 409 15.61 -12.90 -15.64
N VAL A 410 14.74 -13.75 -16.21
CA VAL A 410 13.83 -13.36 -17.29
C VAL A 410 12.83 -12.30 -16.80
N ASN A 411 12.20 -12.51 -15.65
CA ASN A 411 11.21 -11.59 -15.10
C ASN A 411 11.80 -10.21 -14.76
N LEU A 412 13.03 -10.17 -14.22
CA LEU A 412 13.71 -8.90 -13.93
C LEU A 412 14.13 -8.16 -15.22
N ASN A 413 14.56 -8.88 -16.26
CA ASN A 413 14.90 -8.26 -17.54
C ASN A 413 13.68 -7.72 -18.29
N LEU A 414 12.53 -8.40 -18.22
CA LEU A 414 11.30 -8.00 -18.92
C LEU A 414 10.47 -7.00 -18.12
N GLY A 415 10.33 -7.22 -16.82
CA GLY A 415 9.49 -6.43 -15.91
C GLY A 415 10.20 -5.25 -15.25
N GLY A 416 11.53 -5.18 -15.37
CA GLY A 416 12.35 -4.19 -14.68
C GLY A 416 12.53 -4.52 -13.19
N ILE A 417 13.32 -3.67 -12.53
CA ILE A 417 13.60 -3.79 -11.10
C ILE A 417 13.53 -2.41 -10.43
N PHE A 418 12.88 -2.36 -9.28
CA PHE A 418 12.85 -1.18 -8.43
C PHE A 418 13.37 -1.51 -7.04
N ILE A 419 14.43 -0.84 -6.59
CA ILE A 419 15.00 -0.95 -5.25
C ILE A 419 15.13 0.45 -4.66
N SER A 420 14.60 0.67 -3.45
CA SER A 420 14.79 1.94 -2.72
C SER A 420 16.21 2.02 -2.15
N ASP A 421 16.76 3.22 -2.03
CA ASP A 421 18.04 3.45 -1.33
C ASP A 421 18.00 3.05 0.16
N THR A 422 16.80 3.04 0.75
CA THR A 422 16.62 2.60 2.15
C THR A 422 16.59 1.07 2.28
N ASP A 423 16.45 0.34 1.17
CA ASP A 423 16.46 -1.11 1.20
C ASP A 423 17.90 -1.62 1.31
N LEU A 424 18.21 -2.30 2.42
CA LEU A 424 19.51 -2.95 2.68
C LEU A 424 19.72 -4.20 1.80
N PHE A 425 19.34 -4.14 0.52
CA PHE A 425 19.31 -5.26 -0.41
C PHE A 425 20.69 -5.84 -0.76
N GLN A 426 21.77 -5.08 -0.49
CA GLN A 426 23.14 -5.57 -0.53
C GLN A 426 23.34 -6.85 0.29
N ARG A 427 22.62 -7.00 1.40
CA ARG A 427 22.68 -8.19 2.27
C ARG A 427 22.14 -9.43 1.56
N ASP A 428 21.01 -9.30 0.86
CA ASP A 428 20.37 -10.39 0.14
C ASP A 428 21.30 -10.93 -0.98
N ILE A 429 21.97 -10.01 -1.69
CA ILE A 429 22.95 -10.38 -2.72
C ILE A 429 24.20 -11.04 -2.13
N THR A 430 24.65 -10.54 -0.97
CA THR A 430 25.80 -11.12 -0.26
C THR A 430 25.52 -12.56 0.18
N ALA A 431 24.30 -12.85 0.64
CA ALA A 431 23.88 -14.18 1.04
C ALA A 431 24.00 -15.18 -0.13
N ILE A 432 23.46 -14.83 -1.30
CA ILE A 432 23.57 -15.66 -2.51
C ILE A 432 25.03 -15.85 -2.93
N LEU A 433 25.85 -14.80 -2.92
CA LEU A 433 27.24 -14.92 -3.35
C LEU A 433 28.09 -15.78 -2.40
N ASN A 434 27.72 -15.83 -1.12
CA ASN A 434 28.35 -16.70 -0.13
C ASN A 434 27.81 -18.13 -0.13
N SER A 435 26.78 -18.42 -0.93
CA SER A 435 26.25 -19.77 -1.11
C SER A 435 27.06 -20.56 -2.13
N ASN A 436 26.74 -21.84 -2.34
CA ASN A 436 27.43 -22.68 -3.34
C ASN A 436 27.00 -22.33 -4.78
N VAL A 437 27.53 -21.23 -5.31
CA VAL A 437 27.21 -20.73 -6.66
C VAL A 437 27.90 -21.49 -7.79
N ALA A 438 28.82 -22.42 -7.50
CA ALA A 438 29.65 -23.07 -8.52
C ALA A 438 28.84 -23.73 -9.66
N PRO A 439 27.75 -24.48 -9.39
CA PRO A 439 26.95 -25.12 -10.45
C PRO A 439 26.25 -24.12 -11.39
N TYR A 440 25.94 -22.91 -10.89
CA TYR A 440 25.16 -21.89 -11.61
C TYR A 440 25.87 -20.55 -11.75
N TYR A 441 27.19 -20.55 -11.66
CA TYR A 441 28.00 -19.33 -11.60
C TYR A 441 27.66 -18.34 -12.72
N LYS A 442 27.46 -18.85 -13.94
CA LYS A 442 27.08 -18.02 -15.09
C LYS A 442 25.73 -17.31 -14.90
N LYS A 443 24.73 -18.01 -14.35
CA LYS A 443 23.39 -17.45 -14.10
C LYS A 443 23.42 -16.46 -12.94
N VAL A 444 24.12 -16.80 -11.86
CA VAL A 444 24.34 -15.88 -10.73
C VAL A 444 25.07 -14.61 -11.20
N LYS A 445 26.09 -14.73 -12.05
CA LYS A 445 26.78 -13.58 -12.65
C LYS A 445 25.87 -12.72 -13.53
N GLN A 446 24.93 -13.31 -14.26
CA GLN A 446 23.95 -12.52 -15.03
C GLN A 446 22.96 -11.82 -14.09
N LEU A 447 22.50 -12.52 -13.05
CA LEU A 447 21.61 -11.96 -12.04
C LEU A 447 22.25 -10.75 -11.34
N THR A 448 23.51 -10.84 -10.92
CA THR A 448 24.21 -9.71 -10.25
C THR A 448 24.43 -8.50 -11.17
N ARG A 449 24.49 -8.70 -12.49
CA ARG A 449 24.52 -7.61 -13.47
C ARG A 449 23.19 -6.88 -13.63
N ILE A 450 22.07 -7.51 -13.25
CA ILE A 450 20.75 -6.86 -13.33
C ILE A 450 20.53 -5.95 -12.11
N PHE A 451 21.07 -6.35 -10.96
CA PHE A 451 20.86 -5.62 -9.72
C PHE A 451 21.66 -4.30 -9.68
N PRO A 452 21.02 -3.14 -9.39
CA PRO A 452 21.68 -1.84 -9.31
C PRO A 452 22.51 -1.65 -8.03
N VAL A 453 22.91 -2.75 -7.37
CA VAL A 453 23.45 -2.79 -6.01
C VAL A 453 24.95 -2.53 -5.98
N TYR A 454 25.61 -2.68 -7.13
CA TYR A 454 27.04 -2.47 -7.33
C TYR A 454 27.28 -1.11 -7.98
N PHE A 455 27.12 -0.04 -7.21
CA PHE A 455 27.57 1.27 -7.66
C PHE A 455 29.10 1.26 -7.78
N ASN A 456 29.62 1.76 -8.90
CA ASN A 456 31.07 1.82 -9.11
C ASN A 456 31.77 2.74 -8.08
N GLU A 457 31.05 3.73 -7.53
CA GLU A 457 31.55 4.61 -6.47
C GLU A 457 30.55 4.74 -5.31
N ILE A 458 31.02 4.34 -4.12
CA ILE A 458 30.37 4.71 -2.84
C ILE A 458 30.73 6.18 -2.58
N GLY A 459 29.74 7.08 -2.64
CA GLY A 459 29.91 8.52 -2.32
C GLY A 459 29.45 9.50 -3.42
N ALA A 460 29.30 9.07 -4.67
CA ALA A 460 28.81 9.91 -5.78
C ALA A 460 27.37 10.43 -5.55
N GLU A 461 26.61 9.80 -4.64
CA GLU A 461 25.30 10.27 -4.21
C GLU A 461 25.34 11.68 -3.59
N GLY A 462 26.44 12.03 -2.90
CA GLY A 462 26.62 13.39 -2.38
C GLY A 462 26.67 14.43 -3.48
N GLU A 463 27.43 14.16 -4.54
CA GLU A 463 27.56 15.04 -5.71
C GLU A 463 26.26 15.09 -6.51
N ILE A 464 25.61 13.95 -6.76
CA ILE A 464 24.28 13.89 -7.40
C ILE A 464 23.25 14.70 -6.60
N ARG A 465 23.22 14.56 -5.27
CA ARG A 465 22.33 15.34 -4.39
C ARG A 465 22.64 16.82 -4.45
N GLN A 466 23.91 17.20 -4.44
CA GLN A 466 24.33 18.59 -4.51
C GLN A 466 23.86 19.21 -5.83
N VAL A 467 24.22 18.62 -6.97
CA VAL A 467 23.89 19.12 -8.31
C VAL A 467 22.38 19.25 -8.52
N THR A 468 21.60 18.23 -8.15
CA THR A 468 20.14 18.28 -8.28
C THR A 468 19.48 19.27 -7.31
N THR A 469 20.06 19.48 -6.12
CA THR A 469 19.56 20.47 -5.16
C THR A 469 19.84 21.88 -5.64
N THR A 470 21.05 22.16 -6.14
CA THR A 470 21.40 23.45 -6.76
C THR A 470 20.45 23.77 -7.90
N MET A 471 20.26 22.82 -8.83
CA MET A 471 19.40 23.00 -10.00
C MET A 471 17.93 23.32 -9.62
N ASP A 472 17.38 22.67 -8.59
CA ASP A 472 16.01 22.90 -8.08
C ASP A 472 15.90 24.23 -7.30
N GLU A 473 16.90 24.56 -6.48
CA GLU A 473 16.91 25.77 -5.64
C GLU A 473 17.10 27.06 -6.42
N ILE A 474 17.82 27.03 -7.55
CA ILE A 474 17.93 28.15 -8.50
C ILE A 474 16.54 28.62 -8.94
N SER A 475 15.59 27.69 -9.12
CA SER A 475 14.21 28.00 -9.50
C SER A 475 13.28 28.30 -8.33
N HIS A 476 13.80 28.32 -7.09
CA HIS A 476 13.00 28.30 -5.86
C HIS A 476 11.93 27.20 -5.84
N ARG A 477 12.21 26.06 -6.51
CA ARG A 477 11.30 24.91 -6.66
C ARG A 477 10.02 25.23 -7.46
N GLU A 478 10.04 26.29 -8.26
CA GLU A 478 8.94 26.67 -9.15
C GLU A 478 9.03 25.96 -10.51
N ASP A 479 10.22 25.50 -10.92
CA ASP A 479 10.37 24.63 -12.09
C ASP A 479 9.94 23.20 -11.74
N LYS A 480 8.69 22.85 -12.06
CA LYS A 480 8.11 21.55 -11.73
C LYS A 480 8.81 20.37 -12.39
N LEU A 481 9.39 20.56 -13.57
CA LEU A 481 10.10 19.50 -14.30
C LEU A 481 11.43 19.18 -13.60
N VAL A 482 12.20 20.22 -13.27
CA VAL A 482 13.46 20.06 -12.52
C VAL A 482 13.20 19.57 -11.09
N HIS A 483 12.16 20.08 -10.43
CA HIS A 483 11.76 19.63 -9.10
C HIS A 483 11.43 18.14 -9.09
N PHE A 484 10.70 17.67 -10.11
CA PHE A 484 10.41 16.26 -10.32
C PHE A 484 11.67 15.44 -10.55
N LEU A 485 12.58 15.89 -11.43
CA LEU A 485 13.84 15.19 -11.67
C LEU A 485 14.66 15.04 -10.38
N ARG A 486 14.79 16.10 -9.57
CA ARG A 486 15.47 16.02 -8.27
C ARG A 486 14.81 15.00 -7.35
N LYS A 487 13.48 15.06 -7.21
CA LYS A 487 12.73 14.13 -6.36
C LYS A 487 12.98 12.69 -6.79
N GLN A 488 12.87 12.43 -8.09
CA GLN A 488 13.13 11.11 -8.65
C GLN A 488 14.54 10.62 -8.39
N VAL A 489 15.55 11.44 -8.66
CA VAL A 489 16.95 11.08 -8.42
C VAL A 489 17.26 10.84 -6.93
N HIS A 490 16.50 11.45 -6.02
CA HIS A 490 16.68 11.29 -4.56
C HIS A 490 15.90 10.09 -4.00
N THR A 491 14.95 9.56 -4.74
CA THR A 491 14.09 8.46 -4.31
C THR A 491 14.36 7.16 -5.04
N GLU A 492 14.82 7.23 -6.29
CA GLU A 492 15.13 6.08 -7.13
C GLU A 492 16.64 5.91 -7.29
N SER A 493 17.11 4.67 -7.27
CA SER A 493 18.48 4.33 -7.67
C SER A 493 18.49 3.30 -8.77
N ASN A 494 18.15 3.72 -9.98
CA ASN A 494 18.15 2.87 -11.17
C ASN A 494 18.75 3.59 -12.39
N ASN A 495 19.02 2.81 -13.44
CA ASN A 495 19.56 3.31 -14.70
C ASN A 495 18.52 4.09 -15.55
N THR A 496 17.24 4.02 -15.25
CA THR A 496 16.19 4.77 -15.97
C THR A 496 16.33 6.28 -15.76
N LEU A 497 16.97 6.70 -14.66
CA LEU A 497 17.34 8.09 -14.41
C LEU A 497 18.26 8.69 -15.49
N ILE A 498 19.13 7.86 -16.09
CA ILE A 498 19.96 8.29 -17.22
C ILE A 498 19.06 8.64 -18.41
N GLU A 499 18.09 7.78 -18.73
CA GLU A 499 17.16 8.00 -19.83
C GLU A 499 16.22 9.19 -19.58
N LEU A 500 15.73 9.35 -18.34
CA LEU A 500 14.89 10.49 -17.95
C LEU A 500 15.67 11.81 -18.08
N THR A 501 16.88 11.87 -17.55
CA THR A 501 17.77 13.05 -17.66
C THR A 501 18.03 13.38 -19.13
N TRP A 502 18.33 12.36 -19.94
CA TRP A 502 18.48 12.52 -21.37
C TRP A 502 17.22 13.09 -22.05
N LYS A 503 16.04 12.53 -21.79
CA LYS A 503 14.77 12.99 -22.36
C LYS A 503 14.47 14.45 -22.00
N ILE A 504 14.75 14.86 -20.76
CA ILE A 504 14.57 16.25 -20.31
C ILE A 504 15.52 17.20 -21.06
N PHE A 505 16.80 16.84 -21.20
CA PHE A 505 17.75 17.66 -21.95
C PHE A 505 17.38 17.76 -23.43
N LYS A 506 16.91 16.66 -24.03
CA LYS A 506 16.40 16.65 -25.40
C LYS A 506 15.17 17.54 -25.56
N PHE A 507 14.26 17.53 -24.59
CA PHE A 507 13.12 18.43 -24.53
C PHE A 507 13.54 19.91 -24.47
N TRP A 508 14.57 20.24 -23.69
CA TRP A 508 15.15 21.59 -23.70
C TRP A 508 15.66 21.99 -25.09
N TYR A 509 16.16 21.06 -25.90
CA TYR A 509 16.56 21.35 -27.28
C TYR A 509 15.37 21.50 -28.26
N ASN A 510 14.43 20.55 -28.28
CA ASN A 510 13.43 20.44 -29.35
C ASN A 510 12.02 20.94 -29.01
N ALA A 511 11.76 21.29 -27.74
CA ALA A 511 10.43 21.66 -27.23
C ALA A 511 9.33 20.61 -27.45
N ASP A 512 9.68 19.34 -27.72
CA ASP A 512 8.73 18.26 -27.93
C ASP A 512 8.22 17.69 -26.60
N LEU A 513 7.18 18.33 -26.07
CA LEU A 513 6.55 17.90 -24.83
C LEU A 513 5.98 16.48 -24.92
N LYS A 514 5.51 16.03 -26.08
CA LYS A 514 4.87 14.71 -26.24
C LYS A 514 5.83 13.57 -25.93
N ALA A 515 7.13 13.75 -26.19
CA ALA A 515 8.17 12.77 -25.88
C ALA A 515 8.31 12.48 -24.37
N LEU A 516 7.85 13.40 -23.51
CA LEU A 516 7.90 13.26 -22.05
C LEU A 516 6.63 12.64 -21.45
N LYS A 517 5.56 12.46 -22.22
CA LYS A 517 4.23 12.05 -21.71
C LYS A 517 4.27 10.75 -20.90
N ASN A 518 5.05 9.76 -21.35
CA ASN A 518 5.14 8.45 -20.69
C ASN A 518 6.23 8.40 -19.60
N SER A 519 6.94 9.51 -19.36
CA SER A 519 8.03 9.59 -18.37
C SER A 519 7.74 10.55 -17.23
N LEU A 520 6.59 11.26 -17.28
CA LEU A 520 6.17 12.22 -16.29
C LEU A 520 4.74 11.89 -15.80
N PRO A 521 4.45 12.07 -14.50
CA PRO A 521 3.08 12.11 -13.99
C PRO A 521 2.23 13.18 -14.71
N GLU A 522 0.91 12.96 -14.81
CA GLU A 522 0.01 13.88 -15.52
C GLU A 522 0.07 15.31 -14.96
N ASN A 523 0.13 15.48 -13.64
CA ASN A 523 0.23 16.79 -12.99
C ASN A 523 1.50 17.56 -13.37
N VAL A 524 2.66 16.88 -13.46
CA VAL A 524 3.92 17.49 -13.90
C VAL A 524 3.84 17.82 -15.38
N TYR A 525 3.36 16.89 -16.21
CA TYR A 525 3.21 17.07 -17.65
C TYR A 525 2.35 18.29 -17.99
N HIS A 526 1.19 18.45 -17.33
CA HIS A 526 0.29 19.58 -17.55
C HIS A 526 0.81 20.91 -17.02
N SER A 527 1.74 20.89 -16.04
CA SER A 527 2.34 22.10 -15.49
C SER A 527 3.43 22.75 -16.36
N ILE A 528 3.90 22.06 -17.41
CA ILE A 528 4.99 22.54 -18.26
C ILE A 528 4.48 23.59 -19.25
N ASP A 529 4.92 24.84 -19.06
CA ASP A 529 4.67 25.95 -19.97
C ASP A 529 5.92 26.27 -20.80
N LEU A 530 5.78 26.18 -22.13
CA LEU A 530 6.84 26.48 -23.10
C LEU A 530 7.22 27.97 -23.16
N ASN A 531 6.37 28.85 -22.62
CA ASN A 531 6.67 30.27 -22.49
C ASN A 531 7.17 30.65 -21.08
N SER A 532 7.34 29.67 -20.19
CA SER A 532 7.78 29.92 -18.82
C SER A 532 9.18 30.53 -18.77
N LYS A 533 9.41 31.31 -17.72
CA LYS A 533 10.74 31.85 -17.36
C LYS A 533 11.79 30.74 -17.12
N TRP A 534 11.38 29.49 -16.93
CA TRP A 534 12.27 28.36 -16.66
C TRP A 534 12.65 27.58 -17.91
N PHE A 535 11.77 27.48 -18.89
CA PHE A 535 12.02 26.75 -20.14
C PHE A 535 12.59 27.64 -21.24
N ALA A 536 11.96 28.79 -21.51
CA ALA A 536 12.26 29.59 -22.70
C ALA A 536 13.73 30.09 -22.80
N PRO A 537 14.40 30.52 -21.71
CA PRO A 537 15.81 30.90 -21.76
C PRO A 537 16.74 29.71 -22.05
N ILE A 538 16.53 28.59 -21.34
CA ILE A 538 17.31 27.36 -21.49
C ILE A 538 17.19 26.82 -22.91
N HIS A 539 15.98 26.79 -23.46
CA HIS A 539 15.73 26.33 -24.82
C HIS A 539 16.56 27.09 -25.86
N LYS A 540 16.58 28.43 -25.76
CA LYS A 540 17.40 29.28 -26.63
C LYS A 540 18.90 28.99 -26.47
N MET A 541 19.37 28.80 -25.25
CA MET A 541 20.78 28.53 -24.98
C MET A 541 21.23 27.18 -25.53
N VAL A 542 20.41 26.13 -25.41
CA VAL A 542 20.75 24.80 -25.96
C VAL A 542 20.79 24.83 -27.49
N ILE A 543 19.85 25.52 -28.14
CA ILE A 543 19.89 25.73 -29.60
C ILE A 543 21.18 26.44 -30.01
N GLN A 544 21.52 27.55 -29.36
CA GLN A 544 22.73 28.31 -29.65
C GLN A 544 24.00 27.50 -29.45
N LEU A 545 24.06 26.66 -28.39
CA LEU A 545 25.19 25.75 -28.17
C LEU A 545 25.35 24.75 -29.32
N CYS A 546 24.26 24.13 -29.74
CA CYS A 546 24.27 23.20 -30.87
C CYS A 546 24.73 23.89 -32.16
N GLU A 547 24.27 25.12 -32.43
CA GLU A 547 24.63 25.89 -33.62
C GLU A 547 26.08 26.35 -33.65
N ILE A 548 26.59 26.92 -32.54
CA ILE A 548 27.95 27.46 -32.46
C ILE A 548 28.99 26.34 -32.57
N TYR A 549 28.72 25.20 -31.93
CA TYR A 549 29.68 24.10 -31.83
C TYR A 549 29.42 22.95 -32.81
N GLN A 550 28.37 23.06 -33.64
CA GLN A 550 27.94 22.03 -34.60
C GLN A 550 27.79 20.64 -33.96
N LYS A 551 27.34 20.60 -32.70
CA LYS A 551 27.12 19.37 -31.94
C LYS A 551 25.63 19.08 -31.83
N LYS A 552 25.28 17.79 -31.84
CA LYS A 552 23.92 17.33 -31.49
C LYS A 552 23.70 17.41 -29.97
N PRO A 553 22.45 17.49 -29.48
CA PRO A 553 22.19 17.49 -28.04
C PRO A 553 22.77 16.27 -27.32
N GLU A 554 22.80 15.10 -27.98
CA GLU A 554 23.45 13.88 -27.46
C GLU A 554 24.94 14.10 -27.18
N GLU A 555 25.63 14.84 -28.06
CA GLU A 555 27.08 15.07 -27.99
C GLU A 555 27.42 16.16 -26.97
N LEU A 556 26.54 17.14 -26.79
CA LEU A 556 26.67 18.14 -25.74
C LEU A 556 26.62 17.51 -24.34
N LEU A 557 25.68 16.59 -24.12
CA LEU A 557 25.45 16.00 -22.79
C LEU A 557 26.57 15.04 -22.33
N VAL A 558 27.36 14.50 -23.26
CA VAL A 558 28.51 13.61 -22.97
C VAL A 558 29.84 14.36 -22.97
N THR A 559 29.84 15.67 -23.23
CA THR A 559 31.07 16.49 -23.24
C THR A 559 31.65 16.60 -21.82
N LYS A 560 32.98 16.58 -21.69
CA LYS A 560 33.66 16.73 -20.38
C LYS A 560 33.28 18.07 -19.75
N LEU A 561 32.96 18.09 -18.45
CA LEU A 561 32.51 19.29 -17.72
C LEU A 561 33.35 20.54 -17.98
N LYS A 562 34.70 20.42 -17.92
CA LYS A 562 35.61 21.56 -18.20
C LYS A 562 35.49 22.12 -19.62
N GLU A 563 35.25 21.25 -20.61
CA GLU A 563 35.04 21.69 -22.00
C GLU A 563 33.67 22.36 -22.12
N PHE A 564 32.63 21.80 -21.51
CA PHE A 564 31.28 22.36 -21.50
C PHE A 564 31.23 23.74 -20.82
N ASP A 565 31.97 23.94 -19.74
CA ASP A 565 32.11 25.24 -19.08
C ASP A 565 32.66 26.32 -20.00
N ASN A 566 33.74 26.00 -20.74
CA ASN A 566 34.29 26.91 -21.74
C ASN A 566 33.29 27.21 -22.87
N MET A 567 32.34 26.29 -23.15
CA MET A 567 31.27 26.52 -24.12
C MET A 567 30.21 27.49 -23.57
N LEU A 568 29.84 27.35 -22.30
CA LEU A 568 28.87 28.22 -21.62
C LEU A 568 29.38 29.66 -21.44
N GLU A 569 30.67 29.87 -21.25
CA GLU A 569 31.27 31.21 -21.10
C GLU A 569 31.03 32.08 -22.33
N LYS A 570 31.05 31.49 -23.53
CA LYS A 570 30.89 32.22 -24.80
C LYS A 570 29.44 32.57 -25.14
N LEU A 571 28.46 32.07 -24.40
CA LEU A 571 27.05 32.37 -24.64
C LEU A 571 26.60 33.66 -23.94
N PRO A 572 25.75 34.46 -24.59
CA PRO A 572 24.96 35.48 -23.91
C PRO A 572 23.85 34.80 -23.08
N GLY A 573 23.76 35.10 -21.78
CA GLY A 573 22.74 34.52 -20.90
C GLY A 573 22.95 34.86 -19.43
N ASN A 574 21.91 34.66 -18.62
CA ASN A 574 21.99 34.83 -17.17
C ASN A 574 22.84 33.71 -16.55
N ASN A 575 23.60 34.03 -15.50
CA ASN A 575 24.40 33.06 -14.76
C ASN A 575 23.56 31.90 -14.22
N LEU A 576 22.31 32.16 -13.82
CA LEU A 576 21.40 31.13 -13.31
C LEU A 576 21.10 30.04 -14.35
N ASP A 577 20.87 30.41 -15.62
CA ASP A 577 20.56 29.44 -16.68
C ASP A 577 21.81 28.69 -17.15
N LYS A 578 22.99 29.34 -17.12
CA LYS A 578 24.28 28.67 -17.34
C LYS A 578 24.54 27.60 -16.28
N GLU A 579 24.24 27.91 -15.02
CA GLU A 579 24.40 26.98 -13.91
C GLU A 579 23.46 25.78 -14.03
N ARG A 580 22.18 25.98 -14.40
CA ARG A 580 21.25 24.88 -14.66
C ARG A 580 21.71 23.94 -15.79
N LEU A 581 22.28 24.48 -16.86
CA LEU A 581 22.84 23.66 -17.96
C LEU A 581 24.08 22.88 -17.51
N ARG A 582 24.97 23.52 -16.75
CA ARG A 582 26.14 22.84 -16.14
C ARG A 582 25.69 21.69 -15.23
N ASP A 583 24.73 21.96 -14.35
CA ASP A 583 24.19 20.97 -13.42
C ASP A 583 23.55 19.79 -14.16
N MET A 584 22.86 20.04 -15.27
CA MET A 584 22.27 18.96 -16.06
C MET A 584 23.32 18.03 -16.70
N VAL A 585 24.43 18.60 -17.21
CA VAL A 585 25.56 17.82 -17.76
C VAL A 585 26.29 17.06 -16.64
N ALA A 586 26.53 17.72 -15.50
CA ALA A 586 27.14 17.10 -14.34
C ALA A 586 26.30 15.92 -13.83
N LEU A 587 24.99 16.13 -13.66
CA LEU A 587 24.04 15.10 -13.26
C LEU A 587 24.10 13.90 -14.21
N TYR A 588 24.03 14.13 -15.52
CA TYR A 588 24.08 13.04 -16.49
C TYR A 588 25.39 12.25 -16.41
N ALA A 589 26.53 12.93 -16.23
CA ALA A 589 27.84 12.29 -16.05
C ALA A 589 27.88 11.43 -14.78
N HIS A 590 27.43 11.97 -13.63
CA HIS A 590 27.40 11.23 -12.36
C HIS A 590 26.42 10.06 -12.39
N LEU A 591 25.25 10.21 -13.03
CA LEU A 591 24.31 9.10 -13.22
C LEU A 591 24.93 8.01 -14.11
N LYS A 592 25.64 8.37 -15.18
CA LYS A 592 26.38 7.40 -15.99
C LYS A 592 27.48 6.72 -15.18
N GLU A 593 28.26 7.45 -14.39
CA GLU A 593 29.31 6.85 -13.56
C GLU A 593 28.73 5.89 -12.51
N LYS A 594 27.61 6.29 -11.88
CA LYS A 594 26.92 5.50 -10.86
C LYS A 594 26.22 4.26 -11.43
N TYR A 595 25.58 4.36 -12.59
CA TYR A 595 24.69 3.31 -13.12
C TYR A 595 25.14 2.67 -14.46
N SER A 596 26.24 3.10 -15.08
CA SER A 596 26.80 2.45 -16.28
C SER A 596 27.72 1.28 -15.90
N PHE A 597 27.59 0.18 -16.65
CA PHE A 597 28.42 -1.02 -16.52
C PHE A 597 29.78 -0.92 -17.25
N ASP A 598 30.06 0.22 -17.91
CA ASP A 598 31.32 0.44 -18.60
C ASP A 598 32.47 0.61 -17.59
N THR A 599 33.15 -0.52 -17.35
CA THR A 599 34.45 -0.72 -16.70
C THR A 599 35.00 0.47 -15.93
N VAL A 600 34.71 0.52 -14.63
CA VAL A 600 35.53 1.30 -13.72
C VAL A 600 36.80 0.51 -13.42
N ASP A 601 37.94 1.20 -13.47
CA ASP A 601 39.25 0.69 -13.14
C ASP A 601 39.24 0.07 -11.73
N ILE A 602 39.05 -1.24 -11.68
CA ILE A 602 38.89 -2.02 -10.43
C ILE A 602 40.11 -1.86 -9.52
N VAL A 603 41.28 -1.64 -10.10
CA VAL A 603 42.52 -1.41 -9.36
C VAL A 603 42.44 -0.08 -8.60
N LYS A 604 41.95 0.97 -9.25
CA LYS A 604 41.77 2.28 -8.62
C LYS A 604 40.76 2.24 -7.47
N ILE A 605 39.72 1.40 -7.59
CA ILE A 605 38.75 1.16 -6.51
C ILE A 605 39.41 0.42 -5.34
N LEU A 606 40.08 -0.70 -5.61
CA LEU A 606 40.69 -1.54 -4.57
C LEU A 606 41.76 -0.78 -3.78
N LYS A 607 42.51 0.12 -4.42
CA LYS A 607 43.51 0.99 -3.77
C LYS A 607 42.90 1.99 -2.76
N ARG A 608 41.57 2.23 -2.76
CA ARG A 608 40.90 3.10 -1.78
C ARG A 608 40.66 2.42 -0.44
N TYR A 609 40.74 1.09 -0.39
CA TYR A 609 40.47 0.32 0.83
C TYR A 609 41.80 -0.04 1.53
N SER A 610 42.06 0.62 2.65
CA SER A 610 43.31 0.48 3.42
C SER A 610 43.53 -0.90 4.07
N TYR A 611 42.49 -1.75 4.12
CA TYR A 611 42.57 -3.10 4.68
C TYR A 611 42.95 -4.16 3.63
N LEU A 612 43.04 -3.80 2.35
CA LEU A 612 43.49 -4.69 1.29
C LEU A 612 45.00 -4.53 1.07
N GLU A 613 45.72 -5.64 0.95
CA GLU A 613 47.16 -5.62 0.72
C GLU A 613 47.49 -5.06 -0.67
N GLU A 614 48.27 -3.97 -0.68
CA GLU A 614 48.66 -3.28 -1.92
C GLU A 614 49.45 -4.20 -2.88
N SER A 615 50.19 -5.17 -2.34
CA SER A 615 50.90 -6.20 -3.12
C SER A 615 49.95 -7.04 -3.98
N LYS A 616 48.80 -7.45 -3.43
CA LYS A 616 47.78 -8.25 -4.13
C LYS A 616 47.03 -7.42 -5.17
N ILE A 617 46.73 -6.16 -4.84
CA ILE A 617 46.10 -5.24 -5.79
C ILE A 617 47.02 -4.99 -7.00
N ASN A 618 48.32 -4.85 -6.77
CA ASN A 618 49.31 -4.68 -7.84
C ASN A 618 49.54 -5.98 -8.64
N GLN A 619 49.38 -7.16 -8.04
CA GLN A 619 49.37 -8.43 -8.77
C GLN A 619 48.16 -8.55 -9.69
N LEU A 620 46.95 -8.25 -9.19
CA LEU A 620 45.73 -8.21 -9.98
C LEU A 620 45.84 -7.20 -11.13
N GLN A 621 46.40 -6.01 -10.88
CA GLN A 621 46.67 -5.02 -11.91
C GLN A 621 47.55 -5.59 -13.03
N LYS A 622 48.67 -6.25 -12.66
CA LYS A 622 49.56 -6.88 -13.64
C LYS A 622 48.89 -8.04 -14.39
N ALA A 623 48.03 -8.81 -13.75
CA ALA A 623 47.32 -9.91 -14.38
C ALA A 623 46.29 -9.39 -15.40
N LEU A 624 45.54 -8.35 -15.02
CA LEU A 624 44.57 -7.67 -15.91
C LEU A 624 45.26 -6.98 -17.09
N ASP A 625 46.40 -6.32 -16.87
CA ASP A 625 47.16 -5.66 -17.93
C ASP A 625 47.78 -6.66 -18.94
N ASN A 626 47.95 -7.93 -18.55
CA ASN A 626 48.55 -8.98 -19.37
C ASN A 626 47.55 -10.04 -19.89
N ASP A 627 46.23 -9.85 -19.69
CA ASP A 627 45.18 -10.83 -20.03
C ASP A 627 45.41 -12.24 -19.43
N ASP A 628 46.07 -12.34 -18.27
CA ASP A 628 46.35 -13.61 -17.58
C ASP A 628 45.24 -13.92 -16.55
N PHE A 629 44.19 -14.59 -17.03
CA PHE A 629 42.98 -14.91 -16.25
C PHE A 629 43.09 -16.18 -15.38
N GLU A 630 44.21 -16.93 -15.45
CA GLU A 630 44.40 -18.18 -14.70
C GLU A 630 45.15 -17.98 -13.37
N THR A 631 45.91 -16.88 -13.23
CA THR A 631 46.71 -16.57 -12.03
C THR A 631 46.26 -15.32 -11.26
N SER A 632 45.16 -14.68 -11.68
CA SER A 632 44.61 -13.42 -11.14
C SER A 632 43.87 -13.54 -9.81
#